data_AF-A0A6A6YJG2-F1
#
_entry.id   AF-A0A6A6YJG2-F1
#
_cell.length_a   1.000
_cell.length_b   1.000
_cell.length_c   1.000
_cell.angle_alpha   90.00
_cell.angle_beta   90.00
_cell.angle_gamma   90.00
#
_symmetry.space_group_name_H-M   'P 1'
#
loop_
_entity.id
_entity.type
_entity.pdbx_description
1 polymer ?
#
loop_
_entity_poly.entity_id
_entity_poly.type
_entity_poly.pdbx_seq_one_letter_code
_entity_poly.pdbx_strand_id
1 'polypeptide(L)'
;MTVEACANFCSEYTYFGLQYSAECYCGSKLSSSSTLGPDNQCSMTCKGSNSEYCGAGGRTQVYQKNGTAPSLSSVTSSSLTATSFSSSPSSIPTDSLSGYLALGCYNETHDRRALASDSTSGEANTLESCAQYCSSYRYFGVEYSSECYCDNNICSLSIKQNTDDGCSMPCAGDSTETCGGPDFLNIYYSNKTIPITSPTPPSSSTSPTATPTSPIVVPSAGPYTSIGCYNEIPGRALTLNSAANTSMTVELCAAFCFPTAFFGVEYSTECYCGTAIPPSSTPTTDGRCHMPCANNSAEICGGPNGLNMYQLQLNPSSPTSFTPTPTPTTAPPTVGAYSSLGCYAEKPAGRALPTPYYNDSMTIELCAAQAGAGHWTYFGLEYGRECWMGNALDPAAQPVAQAFCGMLCPGNALEWCGAGNDLQLYSSKLSPADTSSVLPTASDAGRG
;
A
#
# COMPACT_ATOMS: atom_id res chain seq x y z
N MET A 1 3.17 15.70 9.89
CA MET A 1 3.48 16.64 10.99
C MET A 1 4.99 16.69 11.13
N THR A 2 5.61 17.88 11.24
CA THR A 2 7.02 18.07 11.65
C THR A 2 7.06 18.71 13.03
N VAL A 3 8.22 18.74 13.69
CA VAL A 3 8.38 19.40 14.99
C VAL A 3 8.06 20.90 14.89
N GLU A 4 8.50 21.56 13.81
CA GLU A 4 8.25 22.99 13.56
C GLU A 4 6.79 23.26 13.24
N ALA A 5 6.14 22.38 12.48
CA ALA A 5 4.72 22.50 12.18
C ALA A 5 3.87 22.43 13.47
N CYS A 6 4.23 21.53 14.40
CA CYS A 6 3.56 21.45 15.70
C CYS A 6 3.89 22.64 16.61
N ALA A 7 5.14 23.11 16.61
CA ALA A 7 5.54 24.30 17.36
C ALA A 7 4.78 25.56 16.90
N ASN A 8 4.59 25.70 15.58
CA ASN A 8 3.83 26.79 14.98
C ASN A 8 2.34 26.67 15.30
N PHE A 9 1.77 25.46 15.23
CA PHE A 9 0.38 25.20 15.60
C PHE A 9 0.11 25.53 17.09
N CYS A 10 1.06 25.22 17.97
CA CYS A 10 0.98 25.50 19.40
C CYS A 10 1.53 26.88 19.80
N SER A 11 1.50 27.88 18.92
CA SER A 11 2.17 29.18 19.13
C SER A 11 1.78 29.90 20.43
N GLU A 12 0.55 29.71 20.90
CA GLU A 12 0.00 30.36 22.10
C GLU A 12 0.29 29.59 23.41
N TYR A 13 0.95 28.42 23.33
CA TYR A 13 1.21 27.54 24.46
C TYR A 13 2.69 27.50 24.84
N THR A 14 2.96 27.20 26.12
CA THR A 14 4.34 27.14 26.66
C THR A 14 5.06 25.85 26.28
N TYR A 15 4.32 24.75 26.16
CA TYR A 15 4.80 23.43 25.76
C TYR A 15 4.03 22.96 24.54
N PHE A 16 4.72 22.20 23.70
CA PHE A 16 4.12 21.37 22.67
C PHE A 16 4.75 19.99 22.71
N GLY A 17 4.03 18.97 22.27
CA GLY A 17 4.53 17.60 22.28
C GLY A 17 4.04 16.82 21.09
N LEU A 18 4.87 15.91 20.60
CA LEU A 18 4.56 15.05 19.47
C LEU A 18 4.49 13.60 19.95
N GLN A 19 3.44 12.89 19.52
CA GLN A 19 3.24 11.47 19.79
C GLN A 19 2.89 10.77 18.48
N TYR A 20 3.21 9.48 18.41
CA TYR A 20 2.72 8.61 17.35
C TYR A 20 3.00 9.12 15.92
N SER A 21 4.20 9.65 15.67
CA SER A 21 4.70 10.19 14.38
C SER A 21 4.00 11.43 13.81
N ALA A 22 2.73 11.69 14.15
CA ALA A 22 1.92 12.70 13.48
C ALA A 22 1.08 13.57 14.41
N GLU A 23 0.89 13.18 15.67
CA GLU A 23 0.01 13.88 16.59
C GLU A 23 0.72 15.06 17.25
N CYS A 24 0.01 16.16 17.43
CA CYS A 24 0.52 17.39 18.02
C CYS A 24 -0.36 17.80 19.20
N TYR A 25 0.26 17.96 20.35
CA TYR A 25 -0.39 18.32 21.61
C TYR A 25 0.15 19.65 22.10
N CYS A 26 -0.75 20.56 22.50
CA CYS A 26 -0.39 21.86 23.04
C CYS A 26 -0.76 21.96 24.52
N GLY A 27 0.07 22.62 25.33
CA GLY A 27 -0.26 22.85 26.74
C GLY A 27 0.56 23.94 27.40
N SER A 28 -0.05 24.68 28.33
CA SER A 28 0.67 25.70 29.12
C SER A 28 1.37 25.12 30.35
N LYS A 29 1.08 23.85 30.71
CA LYS A 29 1.67 23.10 31.83
C LYS A 29 1.71 21.61 31.48
N LEU A 30 2.67 20.89 32.04
CA LEU A 30 2.67 19.43 32.02
C LEU A 30 1.76 18.88 33.13
N SER A 31 1.10 17.76 32.89
CA SER A 31 0.29 17.10 33.92
C SER A 31 1.18 16.67 35.08
N SER A 32 0.67 16.71 36.31
CA SER A 32 1.38 16.19 37.49
C SER A 32 1.62 14.69 37.44
N SER A 33 0.90 13.97 36.56
CA SER A 33 1.12 12.55 36.27
C SER A 33 2.17 12.29 35.19
N SER A 34 2.71 13.34 34.55
CA SER A 34 3.73 13.19 33.51
C SER A 34 5.09 12.91 34.13
N THR A 35 5.65 11.73 33.83
CA THR A 35 6.99 11.32 34.26
C THR A 35 7.98 11.42 33.10
N LEU A 36 9.16 11.98 33.35
CA LEU A 36 10.23 12.04 32.35
C LEU A 36 10.79 10.63 32.12
N GLY A 37 10.70 10.16 30.87
CA GLY A 37 11.31 8.91 30.43
C GLY A 37 12.59 9.15 29.63
N PRO A 38 13.39 8.10 29.36
CA PRO A 38 14.53 8.16 28.45
C PRO A 38 14.14 8.58 27.02
N ASP A 39 14.96 9.44 26.38
CA ASP A 39 14.70 9.98 25.04
C ASP A 39 14.59 8.90 23.96
N ASN A 40 15.30 7.77 24.11
CA ASN A 40 15.25 6.66 23.17
C ASN A 40 13.89 5.93 23.14
N GLN A 41 12.96 6.26 24.04
CA GLN A 41 11.58 5.78 24.01
C GLN A 41 10.66 6.65 23.13
N CYS A 42 11.17 7.74 22.56
CA CYS A 42 10.51 8.57 21.56
C CYS A 42 11.18 8.34 20.20
N SER A 43 11.05 7.12 19.66
CA SER A 43 11.83 6.65 18.51
C SER A 43 11.10 6.69 17.16
N MET A 44 9.82 7.09 17.11
CA MET A 44 9.10 7.23 15.84
C MET A 44 9.54 8.52 15.14
N THR A 45 9.89 8.42 13.86
CA THR A 45 10.17 9.61 13.05
C THR A 45 8.89 10.40 12.77
N CYS A 46 9.05 11.68 12.46
CA CYS A 46 7.92 12.54 12.12
C CYS A 46 7.35 12.21 10.73
N LYS A 47 6.03 12.10 10.60
CA LYS A 47 5.34 11.84 9.32
C LYS A 47 5.65 12.88 8.24
N GLY A 48 6.04 14.10 8.64
CA GLY A 48 6.47 15.17 7.73
C GLY A 48 7.98 15.36 7.62
N SER A 49 8.80 14.63 8.39
CA SER A 49 10.27 14.79 8.45
C SER A 49 10.93 13.50 8.95
N ASN A 50 11.73 12.85 8.11
CA ASN A 50 12.44 11.62 8.48
C ASN A 50 13.70 11.87 9.31
N SER A 51 14.06 13.13 9.56
CA SER A 51 15.24 13.54 10.34
C SER A 51 14.92 13.95 11.79
N GLU A 52 13.65 13.96 12.16
CA GLU A 52 13.15 14.33 13.49
C GLU A 52 12.37 13.18 14.11
N TYR A 53 12.32 13.16 15.44
CA TYR A 53 11.51 12.22 16.22
C TYR A 53 10.23 12.89 16.73
N CYS A 54 9.13 12.16 16.64
CA CYS A 54 7.77 12.57 16.95
C CYS A 54 7.11 11.59 17.95
N GLY A 55 7.82 11.26 19.02
CA GLY A 55 7.33 10.40 20.11
C GLY A 55 7.33 8.91 19.78
N ALA A 56 6.47 8.14 20.45
CA ALA A 56 6.16 6.74 20.17
C ALA A 56 4.76 6.37 20.71
N GLY A 57 4.31 5.13 20.53
CA GLY A 57 3.08 4.63 21.17
C GLY A 57 3.08 4.85 22.68
N GLY A 58 2.20 5.72 23.18
CA GLY A 58 2.12 6.07 24.61
C GLY A 58 3.35 6.84 25.14
N ARG A 59 4.14 7.47 24.27
CA ARG A 59 5.31 8.30 24.64
C ARG A 59 5.28 9.62 23.86
N THR A 60 5.12 10.72 24.59
CA THR A 60 5.12 12.06 23.97
C THR A 60 6.50 12.67 24.08
N GLN A 61 7.08 13.07 22.96
CA GLN A 61 8.29 13.87 22.94
C GLN A 61 7.91 15.34 23.13
N VAL A 62 8.30 15.92 24.26
CA VAL A 62 7.83 17.24 24.72
C VAL A 62 8.90 18.29 24.56
N TYR A 63 8.51 19.45 24.04
CA TYR A 63 9.34 20.61 23.79
C TYR A 63 8.80 21.83 24.55
N GLN A 64 9.70 22.65 25.09
CA GLN A 64 9.35 23.90 25.76
C GLN A 64 9.76 25.10 24.90
N LYS A 65 8.81 26.02 24.67
CA LYS A 65 9.07 27.25 23.91
C LYS A 65 10.02 28.16 24.70
N ASN A 66 11.11 28.61 24.07
CA ASN A 66 12.20 29.37 24.70
C ASN A 66 12.90 28.67 25.89
N GLY A 67 12.78 27.34 26.00
CA GLY A 67 13.53 26.57 27.00
C GLY A 67 15.00 26.42 26.62
N THR A 68 15.90 26.51 27.60
CA THR A 68 17.29 26.11 27.42
C THR A 68 17.36 24.59 27.41
N ALA A 69 17.84 23.98 26.33
CA ALA A 69 18.13 22.55 26.32
C ALA A 69 19.01 22.20 27.55
N PRO A 70 18.78 21.08 28.26
CA PRO A 70 19.71 20.64 29.28
C PRO A 70 21.09 20.55 28.64
N SER A 71 22.02 21.37 29.12
CA SER A 71 23.42 21.31 28.71
C SER A 71 23.90 19.87 28.95
N LEU A 72 24.18 19.14 27.87
CA LEU A 72 25.02 17.95 27.94
C LEU A 72 26.35 18.42 28.52
N SER A 73 26.53 18.20 29.81
CA SER A 73 27.84 18.30 30.42
C SER A 73 28.72 17.29 29.72
N SER A 74 29.71 17.83 29.00
CA SER A 74 30.79 17.14 28.32
C SER A 74 31.35 16.02 29.19
N VAL A 75 30.94 14.79 28.94
CA VAL A 75 31.71 13.62 29.36
C VAL A 75 32.77 13.38 28.30
N THR A 76 33.96 13.85 28.66
CA THR A 76 35.24 13.68 27.99
C THR A 76 35.40 12.26 27.45
N SER A 77 35.65 12.16 26.14
CA SER A 77 36.14 10.95 25.49
C SER A 77 37.38 10.45 26.22
N SER A 78 37.20 9.44 27.07
CA SER A 78 38.28 8.64 27.61
C SER A 78 38.23 7.30 26.90
N SER A 79 39.21 7.09 26.03
CA SER A 79 39.57 5.79 25.49
C SER A 79 39.77 4.80 26.63
N LEU A 80 38.88 3.82 26.74
CA LEU A 80 39.10 2.61 27.53
C LEU A 80 38.73 1.40 26.67
N THR A 81 39.80 0.78 26.19
CA THR A 81 39.97 -0.66 25.95
C THR A 81 38.73 -1.54 26.04
N ALA A 82 38.42 -2.16 24.91
CA ALA A 82 37.55 -3.32 24.79
C ALA A 82 37.93 -4.39 25.84
N THR A 83 37.03 -4.60 26.79
CA THR A 83 36.98 -5.83 27.57
C THR A 83 35.84 -6.66 26.99
N SER A 84 36.25 -7.71 26.29
CA SER A 84 35.40 -8.73 25.71
C SER A 84 34.65 -9.46 26.83
N PHE A 85 33.35 -9.21 26.96
CA PHE A 85 32.45 -10.14 27.62
C PHE A 85 31.83 -11.05 26.56
N SER A 86 32.40 -12.25 26.50
CA SER A 86 31.81 -13.43 25.88
C SER A 86 30.45 -13.69 26.51
N SER A 87 29.39 -13.50 25.74
CA SER A 87 28.10 -14.15 26.01
C SER A 87 27.75 -14.97 24.77
N SER A 88 27.78 -16.28 25.00
CA SER A 88 27.48 -17.35 24.04
C SER A 88 26.16 -17.11 23.30
N PRO A 89 26.05 -17.50 22.03
CA PRO A 89 24.75 -17.60 21.38
C PRO A 89 23.95 -18.67 22.13
N SER A 90 22.89 -18.28 22.83
CA SER A 90 21.88 -19.23 23.29
C SER A 90 20.94 -19.48 22.11
N SER A 91 21.21 -20.60 21.43
CA SER A 91 20.25 -21.31 20.61
C SER A 91 18.98 -21.59 21.42
N ILE A 92 17.84 -21.06 20.98
CA ILE A 92 16.52 -21.49 21.45
C ILE A 92 16.13 -22.75 20.65
N PRO A 93 15.49 -23.75 21.29
CA PRO A 93 15.43 -25.12 20.79
C PRO A 93 14.65 -25.26 19.49
N THR A 94 15.35 -25.74 18.48
CA THR A 94 14.82 -26.49 17.35
C THR A 94 14.17 -27.78 17.86
N ASP A 95 12.84 -27.84 17.99
CA ASP A 95 12.14 -29.14 17.84
C ASP A 95 10.63 -29.09 17.51
N SER A 96 9.95 -27.94 17.53
CA SER A 96 8.50 -27.86 17.20
C SER A 96 8.18 -27.28 15.81
N LEU A 97 8.97 -26.34 15.28
CA LEU A 97 8.78 -25.79 13.91
C LEU A 97 9.39 -26.67 12.80
N SER A 98 9.38 -28.00 12.99
CA SER A 98 9.97 -28.95 12.06
C SER A 98 9.36 -28.80 10.65
N GLY A 99 10.08 -28.13 9.76
CA GLY A 99 9.65 -27.87 8.37
C GLY A 99 9.51 -26.40 7.97
N TYR A 100 9.69 -25.44 8.89
CA TYR A 100 9.65 -24.00 8.59
C TYR A 100 11.01 -23.33 8.86
N LEU A 101 11.42 -22.44 7.95
CA LEU A 101 12.64 -21.63 8.01
C LEU A 101 12.27 -20.18 8.35
N ALA A 102 12.88 -19.61 9.39
CA ALA A 102 12.74 -18.19 9.71
C ALA A 102 13.43 -17.31 8.66
N LEU A 103 12.71 -16.38 8.05
CA LEU A 103 13.24 -15.44 7.06
C LEU A 103 13.68 -14.11 7.67
N GLY A 104 13.06 -13.72 8.79
CA GLY A 104 13.41 -12.53 9.58
C GLY A 104 12.24 -11.57 9.76
N CYS A 105 12.54 -10.36 10.24
CA CYS A 105 11.57 -9.28 10.39
C CYS A 105 11.27 -8.57 9.06
N TYR A 106 9.99 -8.34 8.75
CA TYR A 106 9.51 -7.63 7.56
C TYR A 106 8.53 -6.55 7.97
N ASN A 107 8.47 -5.42 7.25
CA ASN A 107 7.42 -4.43 7.53
C ASN A 107 6.07 -4.87 6.94
N GLU A 108 5.01 -4.54 7.67
CA GLU A 108 3.65 -4.52 7.14
C GLU A 108 3.54 -3.40 6.09
N THR A 109 2.65 -3.58 5.12
CA THR A 109 2.46 -2.64 4.01
C THR A 109 1.12 -1.94 4.10
N HIS A 110 1.10 -0.63 3.88
CA HIS A 110 -0.06 0.22 4.18
C HIS A 110 -1.31 -0.04 3.30
N ASP A 111 -1.16 -0.62 2.10
CA ASP A 111 -2.25 -0.78 1.10
C ASP A 111 -2.63 -2.23 0.78
N ARG A 112 -1.83 -3.21 1.22
CA ARG A 112 -2.10 -4.66 1.21
C ARG A 112 -1.28 -5.29 2.32
N ARG A 113 -1.73 -6.39 2.94
CA ARG A 113 -0.88 -7.05 3.95
C ARG A 113 0.34 -7.72 3.34
N ALA A 114 1.43 -7.80 4.10
CA ALA A 114 2.64 -8.54 3.77
C ALA A 114 2.32 -10.00 3.43
N LEU A 115 1.34 -10.57 4.14
CA LEU A 115 0.73 -11.87 3.89
C LEU A 115 -0.80 -11.69 3.98
N ALA A 116 -1.52 -11.86 2.86
CA ALA A 116 -2.91 -11.40 2.73
C ALA A 116 -3.93 -12.51 2.46
N SER A 117 -3.48 -13.75 2.28
CA SER A 117 -4.36 -14.84 1.85
C SER A 117 -5.28 -15.37 2.95
N ASP A 118 -4.79 -15.50 4.19
CA ASP A 118 -5.58 -15.92 5.34
C ASP A 118 -5.00 -15.37 6.64
N SER A 119 -5.81 -15.27 7.69
CA SER A 119 -5.38 -14.72 8.99
C SER A 119 -6.27 -15.15 10.15
N THR A 120 -5.69 -15.22 11.35
CA THR A 120 -6.41 -15.38 12.62
C THR A 120 -5.71 -14.59 13.71
N SER A 121 -6.42 -14.28 14.80
CA SER A 121 -5.83 -13.66 16.00
C SER A 121 -6.37 -14.29 17.29
N GLY A 122 -5.59 -14.22 18.36
CA GLY A 122 -6.02 -14.68 19.67
C GLY A 122 -4.93 -14.67 20.74
N GLU A 123 -5.37 -14.66 22.00
CA GLU A 123 -4.52 -14.61 23.20
C GLU A 123 -3.66 -15.87 23.41
N ALA A 124 -3.93 -16.94 22.65
CA ALA A 124 -3.18 -18.18 22.70
C ALA A 124 -2.22 -18.35 21.50
N ASN A 125 -1.93 -17.27 20.75
CA ASN A 125 -1.05 -17.30 19.60
C ASN A 125 0.40 -17.63 20.00
N THR A 126 0.94 -18.70 19.42
CA THR A 126 2.35 -19.11 19.43
C THR A 126 2.82 -19.35 17.99
N LEU A 127 4.13 -19.44 17.78
CA LEU A 127 4.71 -19.78 16.47
C LEU A 127 4.17 -21.12 15.94
N GLU A 128 4.01 -22.13 16.80
CA GLU A 128 3.45 -23.43 16.40
C GLU A 128 1.98 -23.34 16.02
N SER A 129 1.19 -22.60 16.80
CA SER A 129 -0.24 -22.45 16.52
C SER A 129 -0.47 -21.75 15.19
N CYS A 130 0.36 -20.74 14.87
CA CYS A 130 0.31 -20.02 13.61
C CYS A 130 0.82 -20.86 12.44
N ALA A 131 1.93 -21.59 12.62
CA ALA A 131 2.44 -22.55 11.63
C ALA A 131 1.40 -23.65 11.31
N GLN A 132 0.69 -24.14 12.32
CA GLN A 132 -0.37 -25.15 12.14
C GLN A 132 -1.57 -24.57 11.38
N TYR A 133 -2.01 -23.37 11.73
CA TYR A 133 -3.09 -22.66 11.02
C TYR A 133 -2.73 -22.48 9.54
N CYS A 134 -1.52 -21.99 9.27
CA CYS A 134 -1.03 -21.74 7.92
C CYS A 134 -0.41 -22.97 7.24
N SER A 135 -0.74 -24.20 7.67
CA SER A 135 -0.12 -25.42 7.15
C SER A 135 -0.40 -25.72 5.66
N SER A 136 -1.42 -25.07 5.08
CA SER A 136 -1.74 -25.08 3.64
C SER A 136 -1.07 -23.94 2.85
N TYR A 137 -0.26 -23.10 3.50
CA TYR A 137 0.38 -21.94 2.92
C TYR A 137 1.90 -22.04 3.03
N ARG A 138 2.57 -21.40 2.07
CA ARG A 138 4.03 -21.45 1.94
C ARG A 138 4.73 -20.54 2.95
N TYR A 139 4.06 -19.49 3.37
CA TYR A 139 4.53 -18.53 4.36
C TYR A 139 3.50 -18.39 5.48
N PHE A 140 4.01 -18.22 6.69
CA PHE A 140 3.23 -17.62 7.76
C PHE A 140 4.01 -16.49 8.40
N GLY A 141 3.30 -15.52 8.95
CA GLY A 141 3.85 -14.39 9.66
C GLY A 141 3.08 -14.15 10.94
N VAL A 142 3.80 -13.72 11.98
CA VAL A 142 3.22 -13.35 13.27
C VAL A 142 3.41 -11.87 13.49
N GLU A 143 2.35 -11.19 13.91
CA GLU A 143 2.32 -9.74 14.16
C GLU A 143 1.68 -9.43 15.51
N TYR A 144 2.09 -8.30 16.10
CA TYR A 144 1.40 -7.69 17.23
C TYR A 144 1.08 -8.65 18.39
N SER A 145 2.00 -9.58 18.70
CA SER A 145 1.90 -10.61 19.74
C SER A 145 0.84 -11.71 19.49
N SER A 146 -0.34 -11.34 18.99
CA SER A 146 -1.53 -12.18 18.98
C SER A 146 -2.04 -12.54 17.58
N GLU A 147 -1.42 -12.02 16.53
CA GLU A 147 -1.92 -12.15 15.17
C GLU A 147 -1.07 -13.11 14.33
N CYS A 148 -1.74 -13.82 13.43
CA CYS A 148 -1.18 -14.79 12.53
C CYS A 148 -1.70 -14.57 11.11
N TYR A 149 -0.80 -14.58 10.13
CA TYR A 149 -1.08 -14.33 8.72
C TYR A 149 -0.47 -15.41 7.85
N CYS A 150 -1.17 -15.80 6.79
CA CYS A 150 -0.75 -16.84 5.86
C CYS A 150 -0.74 -16.30 4.43
N ASP A 151 0.25 -16.72 3.65
CA ASP A 151 0.22 -16.51 2.20
C ASP A 151 1.10 -17.54 1.48
N ASN A 152 0.91 -17.66 0.17
CA ASN A 152 1.84 -18.36 -0.70
C ASN A 152 2.92 -17.45 -1.28
N ASN A 153 2.80 -16.13 -1.11
CA ASN A 153 3.78 -15.12 -1.51
C ASN A 153 3.87 -13.99 -0.49
N ILE A 154 5.05 -13.41 -0.32
CA ILE A 154 5.22 -12.16 0.44
C ILE A 154 4.91 -11.00 -0.50
N CYS A 155 4.12 -10.03 -0.04
CA CYS A 155 3.86 -8.77 -0.76
C CYS A 155 5.19 -8.11 -1.16
N SER A 156 5.31 -7.69 -2.43
CA SER A 156 6.55 -7.09 -2.94
C SER A 156 6.91 -5.74 -2.31
N LEU A 157 5.94 -5.09 -1.67
CA LEU A 157 6.16 -3.86 -0.90
C LEU A 157 6.66 -4.15 0.52
N SER A 158 6.62 -5.41 0.97
CA SER A 158 7.07 -5.82 2.30
C SER A 158 8.57 -6.09 2.24
N ILE A 159 9.31 -5.21 2.89
CA ILE A 159 10.78 -5.14 2.88
C ILE A 159 11.30 -5.84 4.14
N LYS A 160 12.27 -6.73 3.93
CA LYS A 160 13.00 -7.34 5.03
C LYS A 160 13.82 -6.27 5.77
N GLN A 161 13.68 -6.22 7.09
CA GLN A 161 14.42 -5.32 7.95
C GLN A 161 15.85 -5.83 8.20
N ASN A 162 16.78 -4.89 8.40
CA ASN A 162 18.19 -5.21 8.65
C ASN A 162 18.44 -5.62 10.11
N THR A 163 17.50 -5.33 11.00
CA THR A 163 17.50 -5.72 12.42
C THR A 163 16.12 -6.25 12.79
N ASP A 164 16.06 -7.03 13.87
CA ASP A 164 14.79 -7.55 14.39
C ASP A 164 14.13 -6.59 15.40
N ASP A 165 14.59 -5.34 15.51
CA ASP A 165 14.13 -4.38 16.53
C ASP A 165 12.62 -4.12 16.44
N GLY A 166 12.08 -4.08 15.21
CA GLY A 166 10.65 -3.94 14.94
C GLY A 166 9.83 -5.20 15.21
N CYS A 167 10.47 -6.36 15.33
CA CYS A 167 9.82 -7.66 15.55
C CYS A 167 10.30 -8.28 16.87
N SER A 168 9.99 -7.62 17.98
CA SER A 168 10.48 -7.97 19.32
C SER A 168 9.37 -8.18 20.35
N MET A 169 8.09 -8.15 19.95
CA MET A 169 6.97 -8.40 20.86
C MET A 169 6.88 -9.89 21.21
N PRO A 170 6.75 -10.26 22.50
CA PRO A 170 6.54 -11.65 22.88
C PRO A 170 5.21 -12.18 22.35
N CYS A 171 5.13 -13.45 22.01
CA CYS A 171 3.86 -14.08 21.59
C CYS A 171 2.86 -14.12 22.76
N ALA A 172 1.58 -13.93 22.47
CA ALA A 172 0.52 -13.87 23.48
C ALA A 172 0.35 -15.21 24.23
N GLY A 173 0.49 -16.33 23.50
CA GLY A 173 0.39 -17.69 24.04
C GLY A 173 1.69 -18.25 24.62
N ASP A 174 2.85 -17.69 24.27
CA ASP A 174 4.16 -18.08 24.80
C ASP A 174 5.13 -16.88 24.83
N SER A 175 5.41 -16.36 26.02
CA SER A 175 6.31 -15.21 26.19
C SER A 175 7.79 -15.49 25.92
N THR A 176 8.16 -16.74 25.67
CA THR A 176 9.53 -17.14 25.31
C THR A 176 9.79 -17.06 23.80
N GLU A 177 8.74 -16.85 23.01
CA GLU A 177 8.77 -16.67 21.56
C GLU A 177 8.51 -15.21 21.17
N THR A 178 8.88 -14.86 19.93
CA THR A 178 8.72 -13.50 19.38
C THR A 178 7.70 -13.50 18.25
N CYS A 179 6.69 -12.64 18.34
CA CYS A 179 5.56 -12.52 17.42
C CYS A 179 5.40 -11.09 16.87
N GLY A 180 6.39 -10.66 16.10
CA GLY A 180 6.35 -9.41 15.34
C GLY A 180 6.40 -8.16 16.22
N GLY A 181 5.79 -7.09 15.73
CA GLY A 181 5.64 -5.82 16.41
C GLY A 181 4.69 -4.89 15.65
N PRO A 182 4.54 -3.62 16.06
CA PRO A 182 3.64 -2.69 15.40
C PRO A 182 4.12 -2.42 13.96
N ASP A 183 3.33 -2.81 12.96
CA ASP A 183 3.64 -2.73 11.53
C ASP A 183 4.84 -3.60 11.10
N PHE A 184 5.18 -4.65 11.84
CA PHE A 184 6.24 -5.59 11.46
C PHE A 184 5.92 -7.03 11.82
N LEU A 185 6.18 -7.96 10.88
CA LEU A 185 5.95 -9.39 11.06
C LEU A 185 7.27 -10.18 11.05
N ASN A 186 7.39 -11.15 11.94
CA ASN A 186 8.38 -12.23 11.74
C ASN A 186 7.80 -13.21 10.72
N ILE A 187 8.46 -13.39 9.57
CA ILE A 187 8.00 -14.30 8.51
C ILE A 187 8.79 -15.61 8.52
N TYR A 188 8.06 -16.71 8.38
CA TYR A 188 8.56 -18.08 8.31
C TYR A 188 8.07 -18.76 7.04
N TYR A 189 8.90 -19.65 6.50
CA TYR A 189 8.68 -20.25 5.19
C TYR A 189 8.75 -21.79 5.24
N SER A 190 7.77 -22.47 4.63
CA SER A 190 7.77 -23.93 4.50
C SER A 190 8.43 -24.41 3.21
N ASN A 191 9.40 -25.32 3.34
CA ASN A 191 9.91 -26.08 2.19
C ASN A 191 9.01 -27.25 1.79
N LYS A 192 7.85 -27.42 2.43
CA LYS A 192 6.91 -28.49 2.11
C LYS A 192 6.28 -28.23 0.73
N THR A 193 6.32 -29.24 -0.14
CA THR A 193 5.51 -29.26 -1.35
C THR A 193 4.04 -29.34 -0.94
N ILE A 194 3.35 -28.20 -0.94
CA ILE A 194 1.92 -28.12 -0.64
C ILE A 194 1.17 -28.87 -1.75
N PRO A 195 0.47 -29.98 -1.44
CA PRO A 195 -0.29 -30.70 -2.45
C PRO A 195 -1.52 -29.87 -2.83
N ILE A 196 -1.42 -29.11 -3.92
CA ILE A 196 -2.55 -28.42 -4.51
C ILE A 196 -3.41 -29.45 -5.24
N THR A 197 -4.56 -29.79 -4.66
CA THR A 197 -5.60 -30.61 -5.29
C THR A 197 -6.29 -29.81 -6.39
N SER A 198 -5.90 -30.04 -7.63
CA SER A 198 -6.66 -29.68 -8.85
C SER A 198 -6.32 -30.73 -9.93
N PRO A 199 -7.25 -31.11 -10.82
CA PRO A 199 -7.35 -32.48 -11.33
C PRO A 199 -6.19 -32.88 -12.25
N THR A 200 -5.59 -34.02 -11.92
CA THR A 200 -4.65 -34.88 -12.69
C THR A 200 -5.31 -35.32 -14.02
N PRO A 201 -4.60 -35.73 -15.11
CA PRO A 201 -3.35 -36.54 -15.15
C PRO A 201 -2.42 -36.35 -16.40
N PRO A 202 -1.38 -37.19 -16.66
CA PRO A 202 -0.60 -38.10 -15.81
C PRO A 202 0.91 -37.76 -15.72
N SER A 203 1.54 -38.45 -14.78
CA SER A 203 2.92 -38.40 -14.31
C SER A 203 4.02 -38.72 -15.33
N SER A 204 5.19 -38.12 -15.10
CA SER A 204 6.46 -38.85 -15.19
C SER A 204 7.51 -38.19 -14.28
N SER A 205 7.99 -38.99 -13.34
CA SER A 205 8.99 -38.68 -12.33
C SER A 205 10.40 -38.80 -12.91
N THR A 206 11.26 -37.81 -12.65
CA THR A 206 12.68 -38.04 -12.39
C THR A 206 13.28 -36.79 -11.74
N SER A 207 13.89 -36.97 -10.58
CA SER A 207 14.89 -36.05 -10.00
C SER A 207 16.09 -35.91 -10.94
N PRO A 208 16.77 -34.75 -11.00
CA PRO A 208 18.17 -34.78 -10.61
C PRO A 208 18.73 -33.50 -9.95
N THR A 209 19.62 -33.72 -8.99
CA THR A 209 21.01 -33.22 -8.90
C THR A 209 21.37 -31.91 -9.61
N ALA A 210 21.79 -30.92 -8.81
CA ALA A 210 22.32 -29.64 -9.24
C ALA A 210 23.61 -29.76 -10.06
N THR A 211 23.56 -29.24 -11.28
CA THR A 211 24.71 -28.92 -12.15
C THR A 211 24.69 -27.40 -12.37
N PRO A 212 25.83 -26.67 -12.40
CA PRO A 212 25.81 -25.22 -12.58
C PRO A 212 25.23 -24.89 -13.95
N THR A 213 23.96 -24.50 -13.96
CA THR A 213 23.22 -24.16 -15.17
C THR A 213 23.52 -22.71 -15.46
N SER A 214 24.06 -22.43 -16.66
CA SER A 214 24.29 -21.06 -17.12
C SER A 214 23.01 -20.21 -16.99
N PRO A 215 23.12 -18.88 -16.80
CA PRO A 215 21.95 -18.02 -16.69
C PRO A 215 21.02 -18.19 -17.90
N ILE A 216 19.72 -18.28 -17.67
CA ILE A 216 18.72 -18.52 -18.70
C ILE A 216 17.92 -17.25 -19.00
N VAL A 217 17.38 -17.17 -20.21
CA VAL A 217 16.28 -16.24 -20.49
C VAL A 217 15.03 -16.79 -19.82
N VAL A 218 14.39 -16.01 -18.96
CA VAL A 218 13.11 -16.37 -18.34
C VAL A 218 12.05 -16.43 -19.45
N PRO A 219 11.39 -17.58 -19.72
CA PRO A 219 10.43 -17.67 -20.81
C PRO A 219 9.17 -16.83 -20.58
N SER A 220 8.77 -16.67 -19.32
CA SER A 220 7.57 -15.94 -18.91
C SER A 220 7.70 -15.37 -17.50
N ALA A 221 7.27 -14.13 -17.29
CA ALA A 221 7.24 -13.47 -15.98
C ALA A 221 5.87 -12.81 -15.79
N GLY A 222 5.04 -13.39 -14.91
CA GLY A 222 3.63 -13.02 -14.79
C GLY A 222 2.89 -13.19 -16.12
N PRO A 223 2.12 -12.18 -16.58
CA PRO A 223 1.39 -12.25 -17.85
C PRO A 223 2.26 -11.96 -19.09
N TYR A 224 3.58 -11.81 -18.94
CA TYR A 224 4.48 -11.50 -20.04
C TYR A 224 5.24 -12.73 -20.53
N THR A 225 5.52 -12.76 -21.83
CA THR A 225 6.38 -13.77 -22.47
C THR A 225 7.59 -13.09 -23.09
N SER A 226 8.77 -13.71 -22.95
CA SER A 226 9.98 -13.20 -23.59
C SER A 226 9.83 -13.21 -25.11
N ILE A 227 10.14 -12.09 -25.74
CA ILE A 227 10.18 -11.95 -27.21
C ILE A 227 11.63 -11.81 -27.72
N GLY A 228 12.61 -12.01 -26.84
CA GLY A 228 14.04 -12.08 -27.17
C GLY A 228 14.82 -10.81 -26.89
N CYS A 229 16.07 -10.76 -27.38
CA CYS A 229 16.98 -9.63 -27.21
C CYS A 229 16.73 -8.56 -28.27
N TYR A 230 16.59 -7.31 -27.87
CA TYR A 230 16.40 -6.15 -28.75
C TYR A 230 17.54 -5.16 -28.57
N ASN A 231 17.96 -4.50 -29.65
CA ASN A 231 18.95 -3.43 -29.52
C ASN A 231 18.32 -2.20 -28.85
N GLU A 232 19.09 -1.56 -27.97
CA GLU A 232 18.81 -0.18 -27.56
C GLU A 232 19.10 0.76 -28.75
N ILE A 233 18.54 1.96 -28.73
CA ILE A 233 18.64 2.97 -29.79
C ILE A 233 19.26 4.27 -29.25
N PRO A 234 19.67 5.23 -30.10
CA PRO A 234 19.98 6.58 -29.63
C PRO A 234 18.78 7.19 -28.88
N GLY A 235 18.82 7.16 -27.55
CA GLY A 235 17.68 7.44 -26.66
C GLY A 235 17.32 6.25 -25.77
N ARG A 236 16.03 5.90 -25.75
CA ARG A 236 15.49 4.72 -25.07
C ARG A 236 14.44 4.03 -25.95
N ALA A 237 14.54 2.71 -26.07
CA ALA A 237 13.62 1.89 -26.82
C ALA A 237 12.26 1.83 -26.13
N LEU A 238 12.25 1.81 -24.80
CA LEU A 238 11.04 1.88 -23.98
C LEU A 238 11.09 3.15 -23.12
N THR A 239 10.12 4.04 -23.30
CA THR A 239 10.17 5.42 -22.77
C THR A 239 9.10 5.74 -21.73
N LEU A 240 8.23 4.79 -21.39
CA LEU A 240 7.07 5.08 -20.54
C LEU A 240 7.50 5.28 -19.07
N ASN A 241 8.10 4.26 -18.48
CA ASN A 241 8.61 4.27 -17.10
C ASN A 241 9.93 3.52 -17.04
N SER A 242 10.77 3.83 -16.05
CA SER A 242 12.03 3.12 -15.84
C SER A 242 12.43 3.07 -14.37
N ALA A 243 13.14 2.02 -13.97
CA ALA A 243 13.74 1.87 -12.66
C ALA A 243 15.14 1.26 -12.78
N ALA A 244 16.05 1.65 -11.88
CA ALA A 244 17.36 1.03 -11.75
C ALA A 244 17.58 0.65 -10.28
N ASN A 245 17.86 -0.62 -10.02
CA ASN A 245 18.12 -1.09 -8.66
C ASN A 245 19.06 -2.31 -8.66
N THR A 246 19.80 -2.50 -7.57
CA THR A 246 20.70 -3.65 -7.38
C THR A 246 19.94 -4.94 -7.03
N SER A 247 18.64 -4.84 -6.77
CA SER A 247 17.75 -5.95 -6.45
C SER A 247 17.03 -6.52 -7.70
N MET A 248 17.49 -6.17 -8.90
CA MET A 248 16.75 -6.41 -10.15
C MET A 248 16.65 -7.90 -10.48
N THR A 249 15.46 -8.34 -10.87
CA THR A 249 15.12 -9.64 -11.49
C THR A 249 14.13 -9.41 -12.64
N VAL A 250 13.87 -10.44 -13.46
CA VAL A 250 12.88 -10.32 -14.54
C VAL A 250 11.47 -10.09 -13.99
N GLU A 251 11.10 -10.77 -12.91
CA GLU A 251 9.78 -10.69 -12.27
C GLU A 251 9.54 -9.34 -11.61
N LEU A 252 10.58 -8.76 -11.01
CA LEU A 252 10.50 -7.42 -10.42
C LEU A 252 10.19 -6.37 -11.50
N CYS A 253 10.84 -6.47 -12.65
CA CYS A 253 10.58 -5.57 -13.77
C CYS A 253 9.19 -5.81 -14.39
N ALA A 254 8.77 -7.08 -14.52
CA ALA A 254 7.44 -7.44 -15.00
C ALA A 254 6.33 -6.85 -14.11
N ALA A 255 6.49 -6.90 -12.78
CA ALA A 255 5.54 -6.35 -11.83
C ALA A 255 5.50 -4.81 -11.90
N PHE A 256 6.67 -4.16 -11.95
CA PHE A 256 6.78 -2.71 -12.06
C PHE A 256 6.15 -2.17 -13.35
N CYS A 257 6.35 -2.88 -14.46
CA CYS A 257 5.83 -2.47 -15.76
C CYS A 257 4.41 -2.96 -16.01
N PHE A 258 3.78 -3.75 -15.14
CA PHE A 258 2.39 -4.13 -15.35
C PHE A 258 1.46 -2.91 -15.18
N PRO A 259 0.48 -2.66 -16.09
CA PRO A 259 0.06 -3.46 -17.25
C PRO A 259 0.52 -2.92 -18.62
N THR A 260 1.75 -2.41 -18.76
CA THR A 260 2.26 -1.88 -20.03
C THR A 260 2.46 -2.99 -21.07
N ALA A 261 2.38 -2.68 -22.36
CA ALA A 261 2.45 -3.70 -23.41
C ALA A 261 3.79 -4.45 -23.45
N PHE A 262 4.87 -3.75 -23.11
CA PHE A 262 6.23 -4.26 -23.12
C PHE A 262 6.98 -3.85 -21.86
N PHE A 263 7.91 -4.72 -21.44
CA PHE A 263 9.01 -4.32 -20.58
C PHE A 263 10.33 -4.90 -21.10
N GLY A 264 11.43 -4.26 -20.74
CA GLY A 264 12.78 -4.70 -21.06
C GLY A 264 13.68 -4.55 -19.85
N VAL A 265 14.53 -5.54 -19.62
CA VAL A 265 15.61 -5.46 -18.62
C VAL A 265 16.95 -5.25 -19.32
N GLU A 266 17.77 -4.35 -18.77
CA GLU A 266 19.09 -3.99 -19.31
C GLU A 266 20.14 -3.94 -18.20
N TYR A 267 21.39 -4.21 -18.57
CA TYR A 267 22.57 -3.94 -17.74
C TYR A 267 22.53 -4.52 -16.32
N SER A 268 21.91 -5.70 -16.13
CA SER A 268 21.72 -6.39 -14.84
C SER A 268 20.80 -5.71 -13.82
N THR A 269 20.67 -4.38 -13.86
CA THR A 269 20.04 -3.57 -12.81
C THR A 269 18.90 -2.70 -13.31
N GLU A 270 18.69 -2.59 -14.62
CA GLU A 270 17.78 -1.61 -15.21
C GLU A 270 16.53 -2.27 -15.75
N CYS A 271 15.40 -1.57 -15.61
CA CYS A 271 14.08 -1.98 -16.04
C CYS A 271 13.43 -0.81 -16.78
N TYR A 272 12.84 -1.09 -17.94
CA TYR A 272 12.19 -0.11 -18.79
C TYR A 272 10.81 -0.63 -19.23
N CYS A 273 9.81 0.24 -19.22
CA CYS A 273 8.43 -0.07 -19.60
C CYS A 273 8.04 0.70 -20.87
N GLY A 274 7.21 0.12 -21.71
CA GLY A 274 6.69 0.81 -22.89
C GLY A 274 5.38 0.25 -23.39
N THR A 275 4.68 1.07 -24.16
CA THR A 275 3.44 0.70 -24.86
C THR A 275 3.68 0.21 -26.28
N ALA A 276 4.87 0.50 -26.84
CA ALA A 276 5.28 0.08 -28.17
C ALA A 276 6.81 -0.06 -28.23
N ILE A 277 7.28 -0.89 -29.15
CA ILE A 277 8.69 -0.98 -29.53
C ILE A 277 8.89 -0.08 -30.76
N PRO A 278 9.79 0.92 -30.73
CA PRO A 278 10.04 1.78 -31.88
C PRO A 278 10.68 0.98 -33.02
N PRO A 279 10.41 1.31 -34.31
CA PRO A 279 10.93 0.54 -35.45
C PRO A 279 12.46 0.41 -35.53
N SER A 280 13.19 1.31 -34.86
CA SER A 280 14.66 1.30 -34.78
C SER A 280 15.22 0.33 -33.73
N SER A 281 14.37 -0.20 -32.83
CA SER A 281 14.73 -1.26 -31.89
C SER A 281 14.27 -2.60 -32.48
N THR A 282 15.22 -3.35 -33.00
CA THR A 282 15.01 -4.62 -33.71
C THR A 282 15.57 -5.80 -32.91
N PRO A 283 15.04 -7.03 -33.12
CA PRO A 283 15.63 -8.23 -32.55
C PRO A 283 17.11 -8.38 -32.95
N THR A 284 17.96 -8.75 -32.00
CA THR A 284 19.39 -9.01 -32.21
C THR A 284 19.79 -10.38 -31.67
N THR A 285 20.78 -11.00 -32.30
CA THR A 285 21.32 -12.33 -31.95
C THR A 285 22.84 -12.33 -31.78
N ASP A 286 23.44 -11.15 -31.66
CA ASP A 286 24.89 -10.97 -31.49
C ASP A 286 25.42 -11.29 -30.08
N GLY A 287 24.54 -11.78 -29.21
CA GLY A 287 24.88 -12.21 -27.85
C GLY A 287 24.93 -11.07 -26.83
N ARG A 288 24.58 -9.83 -27.18
CA ARG A 288 24.66 -8.69 -26.25
C ARG A 288 23.78 -8.80 -25.00
N CYS A 289 22.70 -9.59 -25.05
CA CYS A 289 21.89 -9.91 -23.86
C CYS A 289 22.44 -11.14 -23.16
N HIS A 290 23.45 -10.96 -22.31
CA HIS A 290 24.13 -12.06 -21.60
C HIS A 290 24.40 -11.74 -20.12
N MET A 291 24.02 -10.56 -19.65
CA MET A 291 24.31 -10.14 -18.28
C MET A 291 23.30 -10.77 -17.32
N PRO A 292 23.76 -11.45 -16.25
CA PRO A 292 22.86 -11.97 -15.24
C PRO A 292 22.16 -10.84 -14.48
N CYS A 293 20.95 -11.08 -13.98
CA CYS A 293 20.27 -10.12 -13.12
C CYS A 293 21.04 -9.91 -11.81
N ALA A 294 21.05 -8.66 -11.31
CA ALA A 294 21.84 -8.28 -10.14
C ALA A 294 21.45 -9.06 -8.87
N ASN A 295 20.18 -9.45 -8.76
CA ASN A 295 19.64 -10.20 -7.62
C ASN A 295 19.13 -11.59 -7.99
N ASN A 296 19.35 -12.03 -9.23
CA ASN A 296 19.15 -13.40 -9.64
C ASN A 296 20.14 -13.79 -10.74
N SER A 297 21.26 -14.40 -10.35
CA SER A 297 22.30 -14.78 -11.30
C SER A 297 21.93 -15.95 -12.21
N ALA A 298 20.80 -16.62 -11.96
CA ALA A 298 20.26 -17.65 -12.84
C ALA A 298 19.46 -17.09 -14.02
N GLU A 299 19.18 -15.79 -14.05
CA GLU A 299 18.36 -15.13 -15.08
C GLU A 299 19.17 -14.10 -15.87
N ILE A 300 18.85 -13.92 -17.15
CA ILE A 300 19.46 -12.91 -18.02
C ILE A 300 18.67 -11.59 -17.96
N CYS A 301 19.32 -10.52 -17.51
CA CYS A 301 18.82 -9.14 -17.47
C CYS A 301 19.53 -8.25 -18.51
N GLY A 302 19.41 -8.64 -19.78
CA GLY A 302 19.90 -7.86 -20.92
C GLY A 302 21.43 -7.80 -21.00
N GLY A 303 21.96 -6.67 -21.45
CA GLY A 303 23.38 -6.36 -21.47
C GLY A 303 23.65 -5.03 -22.18
N PRO A 304 24.91 -4.69 -22.49
CA PRO A 304 25.23 -3.35 -23.00
C PRO A 304 24.52 -3.05 -24.33
N ASN A 305 23.62 -2.06 -24.34
CA ASN A 305 22.77 -1.71 -25.49
C ASN A 305 21.87 -2.86 -25.97
N GLY A 306 21.45 -3.73 -25.05
CA GLY A 306 20.68 -4.93 -25.31
C GLY A 306 19.62 -5.16 -24.25
N LEU A 307 18.36 -4.97 -24.61
CA LEU A 307 17.23 -5.25 -23.74
C LEU A 307 16.78 -6.70 -23.94
N ASN A 308 16.72 -7.47 -22.85
CA ASN A 308 15.95 -8.70 -22.88
C ASN A 308 14.47 -8.31 -22.74
N MET A 309 13.70 -8.47 -23.82
CA MET A 309 12.38 -7.86 -24.03
C MET A 309 11.25 -8.86 -23.79
N TYR A 310 10.17 -8.39 -23.18
CA TYR A 310 9.01 -9.17 -22.80
C TYR A 310 7.73 -8.46 -23.24
N GLN A 311 6.77 -9.25 -23.75
CA GLN A 311 5.49 -8.76 -24.26
C GLN A 311 4.34 -9.35 -23.45
N LEU A 312 3.36 -8.51 -23.09
CA LEU A 312 2.15 -8.92 -22.41
C LEU A 312 1.35 -9.88 -23.30
N GLN A 313 1.12 -11.11 -22.82
CA GLN A 313 0.26 -12.09 -23.49
C GLN A 313 -1.17 -11.94 -22.96
N LEU A 314 -2.05 -11.44 -23.82
CA LEU A 314 -3.49 -11.46 -23.58
C LEU A 314 -4.02 -12.80 -24.10
N ASN A 315 -4.18 -13.81 -23.23
CA ASN A 315 -4.66 -15.13 -23.64
C ASN A 315 -6.11 -15.07 -24.19
N PRO A 316 -6.37 -15.38 -25.47
CA PRO A 316 -7.68 -15.27 -26.11
C PRO A 316 -8.37 -16.64 -26.21
N SER A 317 -8.71 -17.27 -25.09
CA SER A 317 -9.33 -18.61 -25.10
C SER A 317 -10.55 -18.70 -24.17
N SER A 318 -11.59 -17.94 -24.50
CA SER A 318 -13.00 -18.28 -24.26
C SER A 318 -13.89 -17.46 -25.21
N PRO A 319 -14.61 -18.07 -26.16
CA PRO A 319 -15.62 -17.39 -26.98
C PRO A 319 -16.88 -17.22 -26.11
N THR A 320 -17.67 -16.15 -26.10
CA THR A 320 -18.23 -15.42 -27.24
C THR A 320 -18.83 -14.11 -26.72
N SER A 321 -18.85 -13.07 -27.57
CA SER A 321 -19.40 -11.71 -27.41
C SER A 321 -18.44 -10.70 -26.73
N PHE A 322 -17.69 -10.00 -27.59
CA PHE A 322 -16.89 -8.84 -27.23
C PHE A 322 -17.80 -7.67 -26.85
N THR A 323 -17.60 -7.15 -25.65
CA THR A 323 -17.95 -5.78 -25.29
C THR A 323 -16.66 -5.16 -24.75
N PRO A 324 -16.17 -4.02 -25.29
CA PRO A 324 -14.91 -3.41 -24.84
C PRO A 324 -15.07 -2.98 -23.37
N THR A 325 -14.02 -2.99 -22.53
CA THR A 325 -13.86 -2.18 -21.29
C THR A 325 -12.66 -2.66 -20.42
N PRO A 326 -11.98 -1.82 -19.59
CA PRO A 326 -12.07 -0.36 -19.43
C PRO A 326 -10.73 0.37 -19.68
N THR A 327 -10.78 1.43 -20.49
CA THR A 327 -10.22 2.72 -20.09
C THR A 327 -10.90 3.13 -18.78
N PRO A 328 -10.23 3.77 -17.77
CA PRO A 328 -10.88 4.19 -16.52
C PRO A 328 -12.23 4.81 -16.85
N THR A 329 -13.29 4.10 -16.46
CA THR A 329 -14.64 4.49 -16.84
C THR A 329 -15.09 5.51 -15.83
N THR A 330 -15.70 6.54 -16.39
CA THR A 330 -16.48 7.54 -15.71
C THR A 330 -17.24 6.97 -14.52
N ALA A 331 -17.34 7.78 -13.46
CA ALA A 331 -18.28 7.61 -12.37
C ALA A 331 -19.58 6.90 -12.83
N PRO A 332 -19.95 5.75 -12.23
CA PRO A 332 -21.05 4.90 -12.68
C PRO A 332 -22.33 5.72 -12.87
N PRO A 333 -23.13 5.46 -13.93
CA PRO A 333 -24.33 6.27 -14.21
C PRO A 333 -25.38 6.18 -13.09
N THR A 334 -25.35 5.12 -12.28
CA THR A 334 -26.22 4.93 -11.12
C THR A 334 -25.50 4.19 -10.01
N VAL A 335 -25.72 4.59 -8.76
CA VAL A 335 -25.23 3.91 -7.55
C VAL A 335 -26.34 3.87 -6.52
N GLY A 336 -26.82 2.67 -6.19
CA GLY A 336 -28.00 2.49 -5.35
C GLY A 336 -29.23 3.23 -5.92
N ALA A 337 -29.83 4.12 -5.11
CA ALA A 337 -30.98 4.93 -5.49
C ALA A 337 -30.64 6.23 -6.25
N TYR A 338 -29.35 6.48 -6.51
CA TYR A 338 -28.86 7.73 -7.07
C TYR A 338 -28.41 7.58 -8.52
N SER A 339 -28.56 8.65 -9.30
CA SER A 339 -28.08 8.75 -10.68
C SER A 339 -27.02 9.84 -10.78
N SER A 340 -25.97 9.58 -11.55
CA SER A 340 -24.89 10.54 -11.81
C SER A 340 -25.44 11.73 -12.59
N LEU A 341 -25.11 12.93 -12.13
CA LEU A 341 -25.34 14.18 -12.87
C LEU A 341 -24.08 14.61 -13.64
N GLY A 342 -22.95 13.96 -13.39
CA GLY A 342 -21.64 14.30 -13.98
C GLY A 342 -20.78 15.15 -13.04
N CYS A 343 -19.76 15.79 -13.60
CA CYS A 343 -18.79 16.62 -12.87
C CYS A 343 -19.30 18.07 -12.74
N TYR A 344 -19.25 18.63 -11.54
CA TYR A 344 -19.70 19.99 -11.24
C TYR A 344 -18.62 20.75 -10.49
N ALA A 345 -18.31 21.97 -10.93
CA ALA A 345 -17.43 22.84 -10.16
C ALA A 345 -18.12 23.32 -8.87
N GLU A 346 -17.36 23.36 -7.78
CA GLU A 346 -17.70 24.02 -6.53
C GLU A 346 -18.02 25.51 -6.74
N LYS A 347 -18.71 26.13 -5.78
CA LYS A 347 -18.96 27.58 -5.84
C LYS A 347 -17.68 28.38 -5.56
N PRO A 348 -17.56 29.62 -6.06
CA PRO A 348 -16.36 30.45 -5.86
C PRO A 348 -15.96 30.70 -4.39
N ALA A 349 -16.89 30.56 -3.45
CA ALA A 349 -16.64 30.67 -2.01
C ALA A 349 -17.55 29.74 -1.20
N GLY A 350 -17.03 28.56 -0.85
CA GLY A 350 -17.68 27.59 0.04
C GLY A 350 -17.98 26.26 -0.65
N ARG A 351 -18.95 25.52 -0.11
CA ARG A 351 -19.35 24.19 -0.59
C ARG A 351 -20.71 24.20 -1.28
N ALA A 352 -20.83 23.45 -2.37
CA ALA A 352 -22.05 23.26 -3.13
C ALA A 352 -23.05 22.33 -2.42
N LEU A 353 -22.54 21.42 -1.58
CA LEU A 353 -23.32 20.58 -0.67
C LEU A 353 -22.81 20.77 0.77
N PRO A 354 -23.69 20.92 1.78
CA PRO A 354 -23.29 21.41 3.10
C PRO A 354 -22.78 20.35 4.07
N THR A 355 -23.10 19.06 3.87
CA THR A 355 -22.87 18.02 4.88
C THR A 355 -21.69 17.13 4.50
N PRO A 356 -20.53 17.21 5.18
CA PRO A 356 -19.39 16.36 4.88
C PRO A 356 -19.46 14.99 5.57
N TYR A 357 -18.86 14.01 4.91
CA TYR A 357 -18.42 12.73 5.43
C TYR A 357 -17.06 12.41 4.82
N TYR A 358 -16.09 12.01 5.64
CA TYR A 358 -14.72 11.76 5.20
C TYR A 358 -14.38 10.29 5.41
N ASN A 359 -13.72 9.69 4.43
CA ASN A 359 -13.23 8.33 4.53
C ASN A 359 -11.96 8.14 3.69
N ASP A 360 -10.90 7.64 4.29
CA ASP A 360 -9.62 7.47 3.58
C ASP A 360 -9.60 6.24 2.65
N SER A 361 -10.66 5.42 2.67
CA SER A 361 -10.96 4.35 1.71
C SER A 361 -12.26 4.64 0.95
N MET A 362 -12.55 5.92 0.66
CA MET A 362 -13.77 6.34 -0.01
C MET A 362 -13.98 5.60 -1.34
N THR A 363 -15.22 5.18 -1.57
CA THR A 363 -15.75 4.74 -2.88
C THR A 363 -17.04 5.48 -3.16
N ILE A 364 -17.51 5.41 -4.41
CA ILE A 364 -18.78 6.03 -4.79
C ILE A 364 -19.95 5.34 -4.06
N GLU A 365 -19.89 4.02 -3.88
CA GLU A 365 -20.87 3.23 -3.13
C GLU A 365 -20.90 3.61 -1.65
N LEU A 366 -19.74 3.86 -1.05
CA LEU A 366 -19.65 4.26 0.35
C LEU A 366 -20.31 5.63 0.57
N CYS A 367 -20.04 6.59 -0.31
CA CYS A 367 -20.67 7.91 -0.25
C CYS A 367 -22.19 7.81 -0.51
N ALA A 368 -22.61 7.00 -1.48
CA ALA A 368 -24.03 6.75 -1.76
C ALA A 368 -24.77 6.08 -0.57
N ALA A 369 -24.11 5.15 0.12
CA ALA A 369 -24.66 4.49 1.31
C ALA A 369 -24.86 5.50 2.45
N GLN A 370 -23.89 6.39 2.67
CA GLN A 370 -24.01 7.46 3.66
C GLN A 370 -25.11 8.47 3.30
N ALA A 371 -25.22 8.82 2.01
CA ALA A 371 -26.29 9.68 1.50
C ALA A 371 -27.67 9.07 1.73
N GLY A 372 -27.83 7.77 1.45
CA GLY A 372 -29.06 7.02 1.66
C GLY A 372 -29.44 6.90 3.14
N ALA A 373 -28.47 6.62 4.02
CA ALA A 373 -28.69 6.57 5.47
C ALA A 373 -29.13 7.93 6.04
N GLY A 374 -28.66 9.03 5.45
CA GLY A 374 -29.06 10.38 5.80
C GLY A 374 -30.30 10.91 5.07
N HIS A 375 -30.92 10.13 4.20
CA HIS A 375 -32.04 10.53 3.34
C HIS A 375 -31.76 11.81 2.51
N TRP A 376 -30.53 11.96 2.02
CA TRP A 376 -30.11 13.15 1.27
C TRP A 376 -30.50 13.06 -0.21
N THR A 377 -31.00 14.15 -0.79
CA THR A 377 -31.32 14.21 -2.23
C THR A 377 -30.08 14.14 -3.12
N TYR A 378 -28.97 14.75 -2.70
CA TYR A 378 -27.72 14.83 -3.45
C TYR A 378 -26.56 14.30 -2.63
N PHE A 379 -25.60 13.69 -3.32
CA PHE A 379 -24.25 13.53 -2.82
C PHE A 379 -23.23 13.83 -3.92
N GLY A 380 -22.04 14.26 -3.54
CA GLY A 380 -20.94 14.51 -4.45
C GLY A 380 -19.62 14.11 -3.81
N LEU A 381 -18.70 13.56 -4.61
CA LEU A 381 -17.37 13.19 -4.16
C LEU A 381 -16.36 14.26 -4.55
N GLU A 382 -15.47 14.61 -3.63
CA GLU A 382 -14.40 15.60 -3.81
C GLU A 382 -13.09 15.06 -3.21
N TYR A 383 -11.94 15.48 -3.76
CA TYR A 383 -10.61 15.17 -3.21
C TYR A 383 -10.33 13.67 -2.97
N GLY A 384 -11.00 12.77 -3.68
CA GLY A 384 -10.78 11.33 -3.54
C GLY A 384 -11.42 10.73 -2.28
N ARG A 385 -11.39 11.46 -1.14
CA ARG A 385 -11.77 10.99 0.20
C ARG A 385 -12.98 11.69 0.83
N GLU A 386 -13.54 12.70 0.17
CA GLU A 386 -14.61 13.52 0.73
C GLU A 386 -15.94 13.19 0.05
N CYS A 387 -16.97 13.04 0.87
CA CYS A 387 -18.35 12.83 0.46
C CYS A 387 -19.18 13.98 1.01
N TRP A 388 -19.73 14.79 0.13
CA TRP A 388 -20.57 15.93 0.49
C TRP A 388 -22.03 15.61 0.16
N MET A 389 -22.95 15.90 1.08
CA MET A 389 -24.37 15.55 0.95
C MET A 389 -25.27 16.75 1.25
N GLY A 390 -26.46 16.76 0.64
CA GLY A 390 -27.44 17.81 0.87
C GLY A 390 -28.77 17.56 0.18
N ASN A 391 -29.81 18.29 0.60
CA ASN A 391 -31.14 18.23 -0.04
C ASN A 391 -31.32 19.28 -1.15
N ALA A 392 -30.36 20.19 -1.30
CA ALA A 392 -30.31 21.19 -2.35
C ALA A 392 -28.86 21.35 -2.82
N LEU A 393 -28.67 21.47 -4.14
CA LEU A 393 -27.41 21.87 -4.76
C LEU A 393 -27.35 23.40 -4.85
N ASP A 394 -26.24 24.00 -4.44
CA ASP A 394 -26.04 25.44 -4.58
C ASP A 394 -26.18 25.87 -6.06
N PRO A 395 -26.99 26.90 -6.40
CA PRO A 395 -27.19 27.34 -7.78
C PRO A 395 -25.90 27.82 -8.48
N ALA A 396 -24.87 28.19 -7.72
CA ALA A 396 -23.58 28.56 -8.27
C ALA A 396 -22.71 27.36 -8.70
N ALA A 397 -23.09 26.13 -8.35
CA ALA A 397 -22.43 24.92 -8.85
C ALA A 397 -22.81 24.70 -10.33
N GLN A 398 -21.81 24.58 -11.20
CA GLN A 398 -22.02 24.51 -12.65
C GLN A 398 -21.41 23.23 -13.22
N PRO A 399 -22.05 22.60 -14.22
CA PRO A 399 -21.50 21.42 -14.87
C PRO A 399 -20.20 21.77 -15.61
N VAL A 400 -19.18 20.93 -15.45
CA VAL A 400 -17.89 21.04 -16.14
C VAL A 400 -17.57 19.74 -16.88
N ALA A 401 -16.50 19.75 -17.68
CA ALA A 401 -16.09 18.55 -18.38
C ALA A 401 -15.72 17.44 -17.38
N GLN A 402 -16.15 16.22 -17.66
CA GLN A 402 -15.98 15.07 -16.78
C GLN A 402 -14.52 14.85 -16.36
N ALA A 403 -13.56 15.16 -17.24
CA ALA A 403 -12.12 15.06 -16.98
C ALA A 403 -11.60 15.93 -15.80
N PHE A 404 -12.36 16.96 -15.38
CA PHE A 404 -12.00 17.75 -14.20
C PHE A 404 -12.22 16.98 -12.89
N CYS A 405 -13.09 15.96 -12.86
CA CYS A 405 -13.30 15.09 -11.71
C CYS A 405 -12.39 13.84 -11.73
N GLY A 406 -11.17 13.95 -12.25
CA GLY A 406 -10.30 12.80 -12.53
C GLY A 406 -9.56 12.18 -11.35
N MET A 407 -9.82 12.58 -10.10
CA MET A 407 -9.17 11.99 -8.94
C MET A 407 -9.79 10.63 -8.64
N LEU A 408 -8.94 9.61 -8.47
CA LEU A 408 -9.42 8.25 -8.21
C LEU A 408 -9.87 8.08 -6.76
N CYS A 409 -10.87 7.21 -6.56
CA CYS A 409 -11.32 6.80 -5.25
C CYS A 409 -10.25 5.92 -4.57
N PRO A 410 -9.80 6.23 -3.34
CA PRO A 410 -8.83 5.40 -2.61
C PRO A 410 -9.32 3.98 -2.34
N GLY A 411 -10.63 3.78 -2.15
CA GLY A 411 -11.23 2.45 -1.98
C GLY A 411 -11.58 1.74 -3.30
N ASN A 412 -11.51 2.43 -4.45
CA ASN A 412 -11.79 1.87 -5.77
C ASN A 412 -11.05 2.65 -6.87
N ALA A 413 -9.83 2.19 -7.22
CA ALA A 413 -8.97 2.88 -8.18
C ALA A 413 -9.48 2.90 -9.64
N LEU A 414 -10.66 2.35 -9.91
CA LEU A 414 -11.31 2.37 -11.23
C LEU A 414 -12.37 3.46 -11.36
N GLU A 415 -12.65 4.20 -10.27
CA GLU A 415 -13.72 5.17 -10.18
C GLU A 415 -13.22 6.58 -9.84
N TRP A 416 -13.98 7.57 -10.31
CA TRP A 416 -13.67 8.99 -10.11
C TRP A 416 -14.40 9.56 -8.89
N CYS A 417 -13.63 10.02 -7.92
CA CYS A 417 -14.05 10.64 -6.67
C CYS A 417 -13.79 12.15 -6.67
N GLY A 418 -14.16 12.83 -7.76
CA GLY A 418 -14.06 14.28 -7.90
C GLY A 418 -12.64 14.79 -8.17
N ALA A 419 -12.37 16.03 -7.79
CA ALA A 419 -11.03 16.64 -7.73
C ALA A 419 -11.06 17.83 -6.76
N GLY A 420 -10.04 18.68 -6.75
CA GLY A 420 -9.87 19.68 -5.69
C GLY A 420 -10.85 20.86 -5.65
N ASN A 421 -11.68 21.05 -6.68
CA ASN A 421 -12.81 21.99 -6.67
C ASN A 421 -13.97 21.47 -7.52
N ASP A 422 -13.98 20.17 -7.81
CA ASP A 422 -14.89 19.57 -8.77
C ASP A 422 -15.52 18.33 -8.14
N LEU A 423 -16.84 18.37 -8.01
CA LEU A 423 -17.66 17.32 -7.43
C LEU A 423 -18.07 16.32 -8.49
N GLN A 424 -17.77 15.05 -8.24
CA GLN A 424 -18.46 13.98 -8.95
C GLN A 424 -19.86 13.82 -8.36
N LEU A 425 -20.87 14.41 -9.01
CA LEU A 425 -22.18 14.66 -8.41
C LEU A 425 -23.23 13.60 -8.79
N TYR A 426 -24.07 13.25 -7.82
CA TYR A 426 -25.18 12.32 -7.92
C TYR A 426 -26.45 12.88 -7.28
N SER A 427 -27.61 12.49 -7.78
CA SER A 427 -28.91 12.83 -7.21
C SER A 427 -29.82 11.62 -7.09
N SER A 428 -30.62 11.55 -6.03
CA SER A 428 -31.61 10.49 -5.83
C SER A 428 -32.60 10.55 -6.99
N LYS A 429 -32.93 9.40 -7.59
CA LYS A 429 -34.12 9.35 -8.42
C LYS A 429 -35.31 9.60 -7.50
N LEU A 430 -35.86 10.80 -7.52
CA LEU A 430 -37.22 10.99 -7.05
C LEU A 430 -38.08 10.08 -7.91
N SER A 431 -38.51 8.94 -7.35
CA SER A 431 -39.65 8.24 -7.90
C SER A 431 -40.82 9.24 -7.90
N PRO A 432 -41.63 9.35 -8.96
CA PRO A 432 -42.82 10.19 -8.98
C PRO A 432 -43.89 9.84 -7.91
N ALA A 433 -43.59 8.96 -6.96
CA ALA A 433 -44.53 8.44 -5.98
C ALA A 433 -44.61 9.23 -4.67
N ASP A 434 -43.66 10.11 -4.35
CA ASP A 434 -43.70 10.92 -3.11
C ASP A 434 -44.32 12.32 -3.26
N THR A 435 -44.96 12.61 -4.39
CA THR A 435 -45.85 13.78 -4.52
C THR A 435 -47.29 13.53 -4.05
N SER A 436 -47.55 12.44 -3.32
CA SER A 436 -48.89 12.18 -2.75
C SER A 436 -48.88 12.07 -1.23
N SER A 437 -48.54 13.16 -0.53
CA SER A 437 -49.06 13.39 0.83
C SER A 437 -48.91 14.83 1.33
N VAL A 438 -49.22 15.83 0.49
CA VAL A 438 -49.77 17.09 1.02
C VAL A 438 -50.86 17.56 0.06
N LEU A 439 -52.08 17.07 0.28
CA LEU A 439 -53.28 17.78 -0.11
C LEU A 439 -53.43 18.93 0.91
N PRO A 440 -53.30 20.22 0.56
CA PRO A 440 -53.91 21.23 1.38
C PRO A 440 -55.42 21.11 1.17
N THR A 441 -56.11 20.82 2.27
CA THR A 441 -57.55 20.99 2.40
C THR A 441 -57.95 22.36 1.87
N ALA A 442 -58.78 22.37 0.82
CA ALA A 442 -59.56 23.53 0.47
C ALA A 442 -60.60 23.75 1.58
N SER A 443 -60.34 24.73 2.45
CA SER A 443 -61.36 25.36 3.28
C SER A 443 -61.19 26.87 3.19
N ASP A 444 -62.03 27.46 2.35
CA ASP A 444 -62.88 28.60 2.68
C ASP A 444 -62.22 29.89 3.19
N ALA A 445 -62.20 30.91 2.34
CA ALA A 445 -62.36 32.29 2.77
C ALA A 445 -62.88 33.13 1.59
N GLY A 446 -64.21 33.16 1.43
CA GLY A 446 -64.86 34.27 0.78
C GLY A 446 -64.67 35.56 1.58
N ARG A 447 -64.27 36.64 0.90
CA ARG A 447 -64.64 38.04 1.19
C ARG A 447 -64.19 38.92 0.02
N GLY A 448 -65.17 39.52 -0.64
CA GLY A 448 -65.01 40.43 -1.79
C GLY A 448 -66.27 40.42 -2.62
#